data_AF-A0AAD9QRL0-F1
#
_entry.id   AF-A0AAD9QRL0-F1
#
_cell.length_a   1.000
_cell.length_b   1.000
_cell.length_c   1.000
_cell.angle_alpha   90.00
_cell.angle_beta   90.00
_cell.angle_gamma   90.00
#
_symmetry.space_group_name_H-M   'P 1'
#
loop_
_entity.id
_entity.type
_entity.pdbx_description
1 polymer ?
#
loop_
_entity_poly.entity_id
_entity_poly.type
_entity_poly.pdbx_seq_one_letter_code
_entity_poly.pdbx_strand_id
1 'polypeptide(L)' 'MRKRLGKVRLAMKTIFMLLDQDDVEHTYPNSSSFQVPRRVTNIASGCPTFCSIEELDNHAYLRDDSMFFKRIIHTSYL' A
#
# COMPACT_ATOMS: atom_id res chain seq x y z
N MET A 1 -40.16 -13.01 3.34
CA MET A 1 -39.03 -12.79 2.40
C MET A 1 -38.14 -11.67 2.94
N ARG A 2 -36.87 -11.94 3.30
CA ARG A 2 -35.91 -10.90 3.74
C ARG A 2 -35.06 -10.49 2.54
N LYS A 3 -35.19 -9.24 2.07
CA LYS A 3 -34.34 -8.68 1.01
C LYS A 3 -32.92 -8.54 1.56
N ARG A 4 -31.93 -9.17 0.91
CA ARG A 4 -30.50 -8.97 1.23
C ARG A 4 -30.15 -7.52 0.87
N LEU A 5 -29.79 -6.70 1.86
CA LEU A 5 -29.16 -5.40 1.59
C LEU A 5 -27.90 -5.66 0.78
N GLY A 6 -27.76 -4.93 -0.34
CA GLY A 6 -26.61 -5.01 -1.23
C GLY A 6 -25.32 -4.80 -0.45
N LYS A 7 -24.34 -5.65 -0.73
CA LYS A 7 -23.01 -5.59 -0.13
C LYS A 7 -22.31 -4.32 -0.65
N VAL A 8 -22.34 -3.24 0.12
CA VAL A 8 -21.58 -2.01 -0.17
C VAL A 8 -20.09 -2.40 -0.24
N ARG A 9 -19.49 -2.24 -1.42
CA ARG A 9 -18.05 -2.43 -1.62
C ARG A 9 -17.37 -1.11 -1.24
N LEU A 10 -16.66 -1.11 -0.12
CA LEU A 10 -15.69 -0.06 0.19
C LEU A 10 -14.50 -0.24 -0.76
N ALA A 11 -14.49 0.49 -1.88
CA ALA A 11 -13.34 0.55 -2.78
C ALA A 11 -12.36 1.63 -2.29
N MET A 12 -11.65 1.35 -1.21
CA MET A 12 -10.61 2.26 -0.71
C MET A 12 -9.31 2.02 -1.45
N LYS A 13 -8.80 3.03 -2.15
CA LYS A 13 -7.47 2.97 -2.79
C LYS A 13 -6.41 3.33 -1.75
N THR A 14 -5.62 2.35 -1.33
CA THR A 14 -4.42 2.62 -0.54
C THR A 14 -3.19 2.53 -1.44
N ILE A 15 -2.28 3.48 -1.26
CA ILE A 15 -0.96 3.50 -1.90
C ILE A 15 0.07 3.31 -0.78
N PHE A 16 1.03 2.43 -1.01
CA PHE A 16 2.20 2.25 -0.18
C PHE A 16 3.40 2.74 -0.98
N MET A 17 4.36 3.44 -0.39
CA MET A 17 5.51 4.00 -1.10
C MET A 17 6.76 3.92 -0.24
N LEU A 18 7.89 3.62 -0.87
CA LEU A 18 9.23 3.78 -0.30
C LEU A 18 9.73 5.16 -0.71
N LEU A 19 10.07 5.97 0.27
CA LEU A 19 10.54 7.33 0.02
C LEU A 19 12.04 7.33 -0.19
N ASP A 20 12.45 7.89 -1.32
CA ASP A 20 13.82 8.34 -1.52
C ASP A 20 14.05 9.61 -0.70
N GLN A 21 15.04 9.57 0.16
CA GLN A 21 15.32 10.65 1.11
C GLN A 21 16.00 11.87 0.46
N ASP A 22 16.35 11.78 -0.83
CA ASP A 22 16.81 12.90 -1.65
C ASP A 22 15.69 13.48 -2.53
N ASP A 23 14.48 12.94 -2.44
CA ASP A 23 13.28 13.38 -3.17
C ASP A 23 13.42 13.34 -4.71
N VAL A 24 14.29 12.46 -5.23
CA VAL A 24 14.52 12.31 -6.67
C VAL A 24 13.48 11.37 -7.28
N GLU A 25 13.33 10.18 -6.70
CA GLU A 25 12.40 9.17 -7.23
C GLU A 25 11.78 8.32 -6.12
N HIS A 26 10.46 8.22 -6.03
CA HIS A 26 9.79 7.37 -5.06
C HIS A 26 9.28 6.08 -5.69
N THR A 27 9.60 4.92 -5.11
CA THR A 27 9.09 3.62 -5.56
C THR A 27 7.71 3.30 -4.97
N TYR A 28 6.78 2.90 -5.83
CA TYR A 28 5.44 2.41 -5.45
C TYR A 28 5.21 0.96 -5.95
N PRO A 29 4.53 0.09 -5.18
CA PRO A 29 4.23 -1.25 -5.62
C PRO A 29 3.15 -1.20 -6.70
N ASN A 30 3.35 -1.91 -7.80
CA ASN A 30 2.28 -2.29 -8.71
C ASN A 30 1.41 -3.39 -8.06
N SER A 31 0.57 -3.04 -7.07
CA SER A 31 -0.37 -4.00 -6.45
C SER A 31 -1.80 -3.46 -6.39
N SER A 32 -2.77 -4.31 -6.75
CA SER A 32 -4.20 -3.99 -6.87
C SER A 32 -5.08 -4.71 -5.83
N SER A 33 -4.51 -5.18 -4.73
CA SER A 33 -5.15 -6.23 -3.92
C SER A 33 -5.68 -5.75 -2.58
N PHE A 34 -6.66 -4.85 -2.56
CA PHE A 34 -7.50 -4.67 -1.35
C PHE A 34 -8.74 -5.57 -1.46
N GLN A 35 -8.72 -6.71 -0.77
CA GLN A 35 -9.94 -7.46 -0.48
C GLN A 35 -10.61 -6.90 0.79
N VAL A 36 -11.95 -6.85 0.78
CA VAL A 36 -12.75 -6.38 1.92
C VAL A 36 -12.47 -7.23 3.17
N PRO A 37 -12.20 -6.61 4.34
CA PRO A 37 -12.04 -7.27 5.63
C PRO A 37 -13.15 -8.28 5.94
N ARG A 38 -12.80 -9.51 6.34
CA ARG A 38 -13.78 -10.51 6.81
C ARG A 38 -13.69 -10.82 8.32
N ARG A 39 -12.62 -10.38 9.02
CA ARG A 39 -12.34 -10.62 10.45
C ARG A 39 -11.54 -9.47 11.08
N VAL A 40 -11.30 -9.54 12.41
CA VAL A 40 -10.64 -8.53 13.28
C VAL A 40 -9.25 -8.09 12.80
N THR A 41 -8.54 -8.95 12.06
CA THR A 41 -7.33 -8.61 11.31
C THR A 41 -7.50 -9.04 9.85
N ASN A 42 -7.07 -8.19 8.93
CA ASN A 42 -7.08 -8.50 7.51
C ASN A 42 -5.91 -9.43 7.17
N ILE A 43 -6.10 -10.23 6.11
CA ILE A 43 -4.94 -10.81 5.40
C ILE A 43 -4.09 -9.63 4.97
N ALA A 44 -2.80 -9.65 5.32
CA ALA A 44 -1.86 -8.62 4.89
C ALA A 44 -1.88 -8.55 3.35
N SER A 45 -2.25 -7.40 2.81
CA SER A 45 -2.27 -7.13 1.38
C SER A 45 -1.07 -6.27 1.00
N GLY A 46 -0.26 -6.73 0.05
CA GLY A 46 0.92 -6.02 -0.43
C GLY A 46 1.47 -6.63 -1.72
N CYS A 47 2.65 -6.16 -2.12
CA CYS A 47 3.44 -6.74 -3.21
C CYS A 47 4.58 -7.54 -2.58
N PRO A 48 4.59 -8.88 -2.66
CA PRO A 48 5.72 -9.69 -2.13
C PRO A 48 7.06 -9.28 -2.74
N THR A 49 7.05 -8.82 -3.99
CA THR A 49 8.19 -8.25 -4.72
C THR A 49 8.02 -6.74 -4.85
N PHE A 50 8.12 -6.02 -3.73
CA PHE A 50 7.87 -4.59 -3.70
C PHE A 50 9.00 -3.75 -4.32
N CYS A 51 10.23 -4.00 -3.90
CA CYS A 51 11.45 -3.33 -4.37
C CYS A 51 12.56 -4.40 -4.36
N SER A 52 13.42 -4.42 -5.37
CA SER A 52 14.60 -5.30 -5.36
C SER A 52 15.61 -4.79 -4.33
N ILE A 53 16.46 -5.69 -3.82
CA ILE A 53 17.53 -5.27 -2.90
C ILE A 53 18.53 -4.36 -3.62
N GLU A 54 18.81 -4.62 -4.90
CA GLU A 54 19.70 -3.80 -5.73
C GLU A 54 19.17 -2.35 -5.88
N GLU A 55 17.86 -2.16 -5.99
CA GLU A 55 17.25 -0.83 -6.06
C GLU A 55 17.34 -0.06 -4.74
N LEU A 56 17.44 -0.74 -3.59
CA LEU A 56 17.60 -0.06 -2.29
C LEU A 56 18.92 0.73 -2.20
N ASP A 57 19.96 0.26 -2.92
CA ASP A 57 21.28 0.88 -2.95
C ASP A 57 21.41 1.95 -4.06
N ASN A 58 20.48 2.01 -5.02
CA ASN A 58 20.57 2.91 -6.17
C ASN A 58 20.15 4.36 -5.87
N HIS A 59 19.33 4.58 -4.84
CA HIS A 59 18.85 5.90 -4.41
C HIS A 59 18.96 6.02 -2.89
N ALA A 60 18.69 7.20 -2.32
CA ALA A 60 18.74 7.41 -0.89
C ALA A 60 17.52 6.82 -0.16
N TYR A 61 17.09 5.61 -0.54
CA TYR A 61 16.05 4.85 0.15
C TYR A 61 16.51 4.41 1.54
N LEU A 62 17.77 3.96 1.66
CA LEU A 62 18.45 3.65 2.92
C LEU A 62 19.55 4.67 3.18
N ARG A 63 19.44 5.41 4.29
CA ARG A 63 20.46 6.36 4.76
C ARG A 63 20.47 6.37 6.28
N ASP A 64 21.65 6.41 6.86
CA ASP A 64 21.84 6.42 8.32
C ASP A 64 21.05 5.30 9.03
N ASP A 65 21.11 4.09 8.44
CA ASP A 65 20.39 2.89 8.92
C ASP A 65 18.86 3.09 9.04
N SER A 66 18.31 4.02 8.26
CA SER A 66 16.90 4.41 8.29
C SER A 66 16.28 4.36 6.88
N MET A 67 15.00 3.95 6.83
CA MET A 67 14.15 3.99 5.63
C MET A 67 12.80 4.57 5.99
N PHE A 68 12.15 5.25 5.03
CA PHE A 68 10.84 5.85 5.24
C PHE A 68 9.79 5.26 4.31
N PHE A 69 8.66 4.85 4.90
CA PHE A 69 7.49 4.38 4.16
C PHE A 69 6.33 5.36 4.31
N LYS A 70 5.69 5.70 3.20
CA LYS A 70 4.48 6.53 3.18
C LYS A 70 3.28 5.71 2.77
N ARG A 71 2.24 5.75 3.59
CA ARG A 71 0.94 5.15 3.29
C ARG A 71 -0.09 6.24 3.03
N ILE A 72 -0.70 6.22 1.85
CA ILE A 72 -1.80 7.10 1.47
C ILE A 72 -3.07 6.27 1.39
N ILE A 73 -4.13 6.67 2.10
CA ILE A 73 -5.43 6.00 2.04
C ILE A 73 -6.44 6.98 1.46
N HIS A 74 -7.02 6.66 0.30
CA HIS A 74 -8.13 7.41 -0.24
C HIS A 74 -9.41 6.97 0.46
N THR A 75 -10.01 7.87 1.23
CA THR A 75 -11.21 7.63 2.03
C THR A 75 -12.47 8.19 1.39
N SER A 76 -12.57 8.14 0.05
CA SER A 76 -13.77 8.60 -0.66
C SER A 76 -14.99 7.81 -0.18
N TYR A 77 -15.88 8.46 0.55
CA TYR A 77 -17.18 7.92 0.90
C TYR A 77 -18.11 8.08 -0.31
N LEU A 78 -18.58 6.97 -0.88
CA LEU A 78 -19.74 6.93 -1.79
C LEU A 78 -20.86 6.17 -1.11
#